data_AF-A0A954SZ60-F1
#
_entry.id   AF-A0A954SZ60-F1
#
_cell.length_a   1.000
_cell.length_b   1.000
_cell.length_c   1.000
_cell.angle_alpha   90.00
_cell.angle_beta   90.00
_cell.angle_gamma   90.00
#
_symmetry.space_group_name_H-M   'P 1'
#
loop_
_entity.id
_entity.type
_entity.pdbx_description
1 polymer ?
#
loop_
_entity_poly.entity_id
_entity_poly.type
_entity_poly.pdbx_seq_one_letter_code
_entity_poly.pdbx_strand_id
1 'polypeptide(L)'
;MRRWLDRCAALCAIAPRVFALLGLAWGGAGFSAAERLRADEVDFAGVVAPIFAAHCSECHGPGKQESSFRLDIRDVVFSGGDMGEAAIVPGDREASPLYRYVSDPDADLPMPPEGPRLSDDEVVAIGRWIDAGAEWPDELAGDADAPPTTDHWSFQPLVRPDVPAFDGSDDKRRRIANPVDAFVLARLEGAGLAPSPPAPPAVLMRRLLLDVHGLPPTPEAVRAFVADANSEAESGEAYARLVEQVLASPRYGERWARHWLDVVRFAETNGFETNTPRERAWPYRDYVIAALNDDKPYDQFLFEQLAGDTCGADAATGFIVGGPMDAVKSPDVVLTSMQRQDELADMVGTTGTAMLGLTLGCAKCHNHKFDPITQRDYYSLQAVFAGVRHGERAVHDDAYRARENQLAKLDQTIEQLAERLQPYRQPLRDPVAATGNEEKFEATPARWVRFTVLATNSAEPCIDELEVFAAGSAGTAADGTVEALNVALAAGGATATSSGDYQGSPLHKLEHLNDGQFGNARSWISNTVGSGWVQIELPQLE
;
A
#
# COMPACT_ATOMS: atom_id res chain seq x y z
N MET A 1 24.47 -24.40 -24.36
CA MET A 1 25.36 -24.18 -23.20
C MET A 1 26.75 -24.83 -23.36
N ARG A 2 27.48 -24.59 -24.46
CA ARG A 2 28.85 -25.12 -24.66
C ARG A 2 29.72 -24.22 -25.56
N ARG A 3 29.48 -22.89 -25.53
CA ARG A 3 30.22 -21.90 -26.33
C ARG A 3 30.43 -20.55 -25.61
N TRP A 4 30.54 -20.58 -24.27
CA TRP A 4 30.68 -19.35 -23.47
C TRP A 4 31.84 -19.38 -22.45
N LEU A 5 32.66 -20.45 -22.42
CA LEU A 5 33.71 -20.63 -21.41
C LEU A 5 35.17 -20.47 -21.89
N ASP A 6 35.43 -20.18 -23.17
CA ASP A 6 36.80 -20.15 -23.73
C ASP A 6 37.38 -18.75 -24.00
N ARG A 7 36.94 -17.69 -23.32
CA ARG A 7 37.40 -16.31 -23.62
C ARG A 7 37.94 -15.45 -22.47
N CYS A 8 38.19 -16.02 -21.27
CA CYS A 8 38.74 -15.25 -20.14
C CYS A 8 40.14 -15.67 -19.66
N ALA A 9 40.93 -16.37 -20.49
CA ALA A 9 42.30 -16.77 -20.15
C ALA A 9 43.33 -16.19 -21.14
N ALA A 10 43.55 -14.87 -21.09
CA ALA A 10 44.78 -14.24 -21.56
C ALA A 10 44.76 -12.76 -21.16
N LEU A 11 45.68 -12.35 -20.29
CA LEU A 11 46.27 -11.01 -20.11
C LEU A 11 46.52 -10.71 -18.62
N CYS A 12 47.56 -11.33 -18.06
CA CYS A 12 48.27 -10.73 -16.92
C CYS A 12 49.71 -11.23 -16.91
N ALA A 13 50.53 -10.63 -17.77
CA ALA A 13 51.98 -10.67 -17.69
C ALA A 13 52.48 -9.41 -18.39
N ILE A 14 53.08 -8.49 -17.65
CA ILE A 14 54.22 -7.61 -18.01
C ILE A 14 54.48 -6.72 -16.79
N ALA A 15 55.58 -7.01 -16.10
CA ALA A 15 56.29 -6.06 -15.25
C ALA A 15 57.05 -5.05 -16.14
N PRO A 16 57.49 -3.91 -15.59
CA PRO A 16 58.94 -3.74 -15.59
C PRO A 16 59.52 -3.15 -14.30
N ARG A 17 60.74 -3.63 -14.01
CA ARG A 17 61.73 -3.09 -13.08
C ARG A 17 62.34 -1.80 -13.65
N VAL A 18 62.62 -0.79 -12.81
CA VAL A 18 63.76 0.14 -13.00
C VAL A 18 64.25 0.69 -11.64
N PHE A 19 65.50 0.32 -11.33
CA PHE A 19 66.59 0.99 -10.59
C PHE A 19 66.52 1.37 -9.10
N ALA A 20 67.41 0.70 -8.36
CA ALA A 20 68.08 1.17 -7.15
C ALA A 20 69.30 2.05 -7.50
N LEU A 21 69.66 3.00 -6.63
CA LEU A 21 70.97 3.10 -5.93
C LEU A 21 71.22 4.45 -5.24
N LEU A 22 72.02 4.36 -4.16
CA LEU A 22 72.71 5.40 -3.35
C LEU A 22 71.89 5.93 -2.16
N GLY A 23 72.37 5.94 -0.91
CA GLY A 23 73.66 5.63 -0.32
C GLY A 23 73.66 6.11 1.14
N LEU A 24 74.32 5.37 2.04
CA LEU A 24 74.40 5.65 3.48
C LEU A 24 75.02 7.01 3.83
N ALA A 25 74.52 7.66 4.89
CA ALA A 25 75.36 8.33 5.89
C ALA A 25 74.62 8.51 7.24
N TRP A 26 75.21 7.96 8.29
CA TRP A 26 74.94 8.23 9.71
C TRP A 26 75.50 9.59 10.12
N GLY A 27 74.82 10.30 11.02
CA GLY A 27 75.34 11.48 11.72
C GLY A 27 74.27 12.15 12.56
N GLY A 28 74.43 12.14 13.88
CA GLY A 28 73.41 12.53 14.85
C GLY A 28 73.45 13.98 15.33
N ALA A 29 72.58 14.21 16.30
CA ALA A 29 72.48 15.33 17.25
C ALA A 29 71.88 16.66 16.75
N GLY A 30 70.78 17.05 17.41
CA GLY A 30 70.53 18.47 17.70
C GLY A 30 69.19 19.02 17.23
N PHE A 31 68.08 18.55 17.81
CA PHE A 31 66.87 19.37 17.88
C PHE A 31 67.11 20.51 18.90
N SER A 32 67.03 21.76 18.46
CA SER A 32 66.44 22.83 19.28
C SER A 32 65.98 24.01 18.42
N ALA A 33 64.65 24.11 18.39
CA ALA A 33 63.83 25.30 18.52
C ALA A 33 63.76 26.34 17.39
N ALA A 34 62.50 26.54 17.00
CA ALA A 34 61.87 27.79 16.57
C ALA A 34 61.96 28.12 15.08
N GLU A 35 61.32 27.30 14.25
CA GLU A 35 60.71 27.80 13.02
C GLU A 35 59.19 27.80 13.13
N ARG A 36 58.68 29.02 12.99
CA ARG A 36 57.30 29.45 13.16
C ARG A 36 56.42 28.72 12.16
N LEU A 37 55.45 27.96 12.67
CA LEU A 37 54.24 27.62 11.91
C LEU A 37 53.59 28.91 11.44
N ARG A 38 53.66 29.19 10.14
CA ARG A 38 52.74 30.14 9.51
C ARG A 38 51.36 29.47 9.48
N ALA A 39 50.38 30.20 9.99
CA ALA A 39 48.98 30.03 9.66
C ALA A 39 48.81 30.21 8.14
N ASP A 40 48.21 29.23 7.47
CA ASP A 40 47.16 29.42 6.44
C ASP A 40 46.88 28.17 5.58
N GLU A 41 47.45 27.00 5.86
CA GLU A 41 46.95 25.73 5.30
C GLU A 41 47.24 24.60 6.29
N VAL A 42 46.20 24.11 6.98
CA VAL A 42 46.35 22.83 7.69
C VAL A 42 46.22 21.74 6.64
N ASP A 43 47.35 21.22 6.20
CA ASP A 43 47.42 20.11 5.25
C ASP A 43 46.77 18.86 5.86
N PHE A 44 45.64 18.43 5.28
CA PHE A 44 44.94 17.23 5.68
C PHE A 44 45.86 16.00 5.61
N ALA A 45 46.63 15.85 4.53
CA ALA A 45 47.44 14.66 4.29
C ALA A 45 48.60 14.54 5.29
N GLY A 46 49.25 15.66 5.60
CA GLY A 46 50.41 15.72 6.49
C GLY A 46 50.09 15.80 7.99
N VAL A 47 48.91 16.32 8.36
CA VAL A 47 48.58 16.63 9.76
C VAL A 47 47.33 15.91 10.24
N VAL A 48 46.20 16.05 9.57
CA VAL A 48 44.91 15.53 10.07
C VAL A 48 44.76 14.02 9.83
N ALA A 49 45.13 13.53 8.64
CA ALA A 49 45.04 12.12 8.30
C ALA A 49 45.86 11.22 9.24
N PRO A 50 47.12 11.56 9.63
CA PRO A 50 47.85 10.81 10.65
C PRO A 50 47.17 10.78 12.02
N ILE A 51 46.51 11.86 12.44
CA ILE A 51 45.76 11.93 13.70
C ILE A 51 44.58 10.96 13.65
N PHE A 52 43.80 10.99 12.56
CA PHE A 52 42.68 10.08 12.34
C PHE A 52 43.12 8.61 12.27
N ALA A 53 44.22 8.33 11.58
CA ALA A 53 44.79 6.99 11.50
C ALA A 53 45.25 6.47 12.86
N ALA A 54 45.84 7.34 13.69
CA ALA A 54 46.37 6.96 14.99
C ALA A 54 45.29 6.76 16.06
N HIS A 55 44.26 7.61 16.07
CA HIS A 55 43.31 7.68 17.19
C HIS A 55 41.88 7.26 16.87
N CYS A 56 41.52 7.13 15.58
CA CYS A 56 40.13 6.92 15.17
C CYS A 56 39.91 5.66 14.33
N SER A 57 40.85 5.30 13.45
CA SER A 57 40.67 4.20 12.48
C SER A 57 40.54 2.80 13.10
N GLU A 58 40.92 2.60 14.37
CA GLU A 58 40.72 1.33 15.06
C GLU A 58 39.23 1.01 15.28
N CYS A 59 38.42 2.03 15.59
CA CYS A 59 36.97 1.89 15.83
C CYS A 59 36.09 2.43 14.70
N HIS A 60 36.61 3.33 13.86
CA HIS A 60 35.90 3.97 12.75
C HIS A 60 36.62 3.74 11.42
N GLY A 61 37.06 2.51 11.18
CA GLY A 61 37.80 2.09 9.98
C GLY A 61 37.30 0.77 9.40
N PRO A 62 38.02 0.15 8.45
CA PRO A 62 37.51 -1.05 7.76
C PRO A 62 37.36 -2.27 8.67
N GLY A 63 38.16 -2.37 9.74
CA GLY A 63 38.11 -3.50 10.67
C GLY A 63 36.98 -3.42 11.70
N LYS A 64 36.50 -2.21 12.02
CA LYS A 64 35.45 -1.96 13.02
C LYS A 64 34.76 -0.62 12.71
N GLN A 65 33.44 -0.61 12.78
CA GLN A 65 32.61 0.51 12.32
C GLN A 65 31.62 0.89 13.43
N GLU A 66 32.13 1.45 14.52
CA GLU A 66 31.27 1.93 15.60
C GLU A 66 30.34 3.04 15.08
N SER A 67 29.06 2.95 15.45
CA SER A 67 27.99 3.83 14.96
C SER A 67 27.84 3.84 13.42
N SER A 68 28.25 2.76 12.74
CA SER A 68 28.27 2.66 11.27
C SER A 68 29.05 3.80 10.60
N PHE A 69 30.03 4.37 11.31
CA PHE A 69 30.79 5.53 10.88
C PHE A 69 32.22 5.14 10.46
N ARG A 70 32.60 5.55 9.24
CA ARG A 70 33.90 5.29 8.62
C ARG A 70 34.62 6.60 8.37
N LEU A 71 35.67 6.87 9.15
CA LEU A 71 36.45 8.11 9.04
C LEU A 71 37.46 8.06 7.89
N ASP A 72 37.76 6.88 7.35
CA ASP A 72 38.63 6.69 6.20
C ASP A 72 37.92 6.85 4.84
N ILE A 73 36.62 7.15 4.84
CA ILE A 73 35.82 7.42 3.63
C ILE A 73 35.22 8.82 3.75
N ARG A 74 35.72 9.76 2.96
CA ARG A 74 35.34 11.18 2.99
C ARG A 74 33.83 11.39 2.95
N ASP A 75 33.14 10.69 2.05
CA ASP A 75 31.70 10.86 1.85
C ASP A 75 30.91 10.41 3.10
N VAL A 76 31.37 9.39 3.82
CA VAL A 76 30.77 8.96 5.09
C VAL A 76 30.98 9.99 6.20
N VAL A 77 32.13 10.67 6.21
CA VAL A 77 32.42 11.76 7.17
C VAL A 77 31.43 12.92 6.99
N PHE A 78 31.09 13.25 5.75
CA PHE A 78 30.17 14.34 5.44
C PHE A 78 28.70 13.93 5.42
N SER A 79 28.36 12.65 5.30
CA SER A 79 26.97 12.15 5.40
C SER A 79 26.57 11.72 6.82
N GLY A 80 27.54 11.39 7.67
CA GLY A 80 27.30 10.82 8.99
C GLY A 80 27.11 9.30 8.99
N GLY A 81 27.24 8.70 10.18
CA GLY A 81 26.91 7.28 10.46
C GLY A 81 25.44 7.11 10.90
N ASP A 82 25.19 6.26 11.89
CA ASP A 82 23.84 5.99 12.46
C ASP A 82 23.08 7.24 12.95
N MET A 83 23.82 8.31 13.24
CA MET A 83 23.27 9.59 13.69
C MET A 83 22.63 10.39 12.55
N GLY A 84 22.91 10.05 11.29
CA GLY A 84 22.28 10.64 10.10
C GLY A 84 22.59 12.13 9.85
N GLU A 85 23.55 12.69 10.58
CA GLU A 85 24.02 14.07 10.45
C GLU A 85 25.51 14.09 10.11
N ALA A 86 25.92 15.06 9.30
CA ALA A 86 27.33 15.24 8.93
C ALA A 86 28.22 15.30 10.18
N ALA A 87 29.25 14.46 10.25
CA ALA A 87 30.17 14.49 11.38
C ALA A 87 31.06 15.75 11.34
N ILE A 88 31.25 16.30 10.13
CA ILE A 88 31.98 17.54 9.89
C ILE A 88 31.12 18.46 9.02
N VAL A 89 30.99 19.71 9.46
CA VAL A 89 30.40 20.82 8.71
C VAL A 89 31.56 21.72 8.25
N PRO A 90 31.92 21.70 6.95
CA PRO A 90 32.98 22.54 6.41
C PRO A 90 32.81 24.02 6.76
N GLY A 91 33.84 24.62 7.36
CA GLY A 91 33.86 26.03 7.75
C GLY A 91 33.24 26.34 9.12
N ASP A 92 32.68 25.35 9.81
CA ASP A 92 32.08 25.53 11.14
C ASP A 92 32.40 24.35 12.07
N ARG A 93 33.48 24.48 12.84
CA ARG A 93 33.86 23.45 13.83
C ARG A 93 32.89 23.34 15.00
N GLU A 94 32.17 24.40 15.35
CA GLU A 94 31.23 24.39 16.49
C GLU A 94 29.95 23.65 16.12
N ALA A 95 29.55 23.71 14.84
CA ALA A 95 28.47 22.91 14.27
C ALA A 95 28.88 21.46 13.92
N SER A 96 30.16 21.10 14.04
CA SER A 96 30.69 19.78 13.66
C SER A 96 30.68 18.81 14.86
N PRO A 97 29.84 17.74 14.84
CA PRO A 97 29.78 16.76 15.93
C PRO A 97 31.12 16.11 16.26
N LEU A 98 31.93 15.81 15.24
CA LEU A 98 33.27 15.21 15.41
C LEU A 98 34.16 16.09 16.28
N TYR A 99 34.18 17.40 16.03
CA TYR A 99 35.01 18.33 16.79
C TYR A 99 34.57 18.38 18.25
N ARG A 100 33.25 18.48 18.49
CA ARG A 100 32.69 18.45 19.85
C ARG A 100 33.12 17.20 20.63
N TYR A 101 33.08 16.02 20.00
CA TYR A 101 33.46 14.76 20.65
C TYR A 101 34.95 14.68 21.04
N VAL A 102 35.83 15.37 20.31
CA VAL A 102 37.28 15.37 20.60
C VAL A 102 37.73 16.56 21.45
N SER A 103 36.99 17.68 21.44
CA SER A 103 37.38 18.92 22.12
C SER A 103 36.77 19.08 23.51
N ASP A 104 35.58 18.54 23.76
CA ASP A 104 34.87 18.70 25.02
C ASP A 104 35.17 17.52 25.96
N PRO A 105 35.91 17.74 27.07
CA PRO A 105 36.21 16.69 28.01
C PRO A 105 34.98 16.15 28.77
N ASP A 106 33.87 16.89 28.78
CA ASP A 106 32.63 16.57 29.47
C ASP A 106 31.49 16.19 28.50
N ALA A 107 31.80 15.97 27.21
CA ALA A 107 30.84 15.44 26.25
C ALA A 107 30.23 14.11 26.73
N ASP A 108 28.96 13.87 26.41
CA ASP A 108 28.27 12.60 26.72
C ASP A 108 29.02 11.37 26.17
N LEU A 109 29.79 11.55 25.10
CA LEU A 109 30.63 10.54 24.44
C LEU A 109 31.96 11.18 23.98
N PRO A 110 32.99 11.26 24.84
CA PRO A 110 34.29 11.78 24.44
C PRO A 110 35.03 10.75 23.57
N MET A 111 35.71 11.22 22.53
CA MET A 111 36.48 10.39 21.60
C MET A 111 37.98 10.70 21.71
N PRO A 112 38.87 9.68 21.78
CA PRO A 112 38.57 8.25 21.83
C PRO A 112 37.95 7.80 23.17
N PRO A 113 37.04 6.81 23.18
CA PRO A 113 36.36 6.35 24.40
C PRO A 113 37.26 5.45 25.26
N GLU A 114 38.22 4.80 24.61
CA GLU A 114 39.29 4.01 25.22
C GLU A 114 40.63 4.51 24.65
N GLY A 115 41.64 4.70 25.51
CA GLY A 115 42.97 5.19 25.10
C GLY A 115 43.28 6.62 25.55
N PRO A 116 44.47 7.14 25.20
CA PRO A 116 44.87 8.51 25.52
C PRO A 116 44.02 9.51 24.71
N ARG A 117 43.63 10.62 25.35
CA ARG A 117 43.01 11.74 24.65
C ARG A 117 43.98 12.36 23.65
N LEU A 118 43.41 12.99 22.62
CA LEU A 118 44.16 13.86 21.73
C LEU A 118 44.83 14.97 22.54
N SER A 119 46.03 15.34 22.14
CA SER A 119 46.72 16.51 22.67
C SER A 119 46.03 17.80 22.22
N ASP A 120 46.20 18.87 22.98
CA ASP A 120 45.64 20.19 22.66
C ASP A 120 46.04 20.64 21.23
N ASP A 121 47.27 20.33 20.81
CA ASP A 121 47.76 20.66 19.47
C ASP A 121 47.05 19.86 18.36
N GLU A 122 46.71 18.59 18.60
CA GLU A 122 45.94 17.74 17.67
C GLU A 122 44.49 18.21 17.56
N VAL A 123 43.85 18.56 18.69
CA VAL A 123 42.50 19.14 18.69
C VAL A 123 42.49 20.47 17.94
N VAL A 124 43.46 21.35 18.19
CA VAL A 124 43.61 22.63 17.49
C VAL A 124 43.84 22.43 15.98
N ALA A 125 44.61 21.41 15.59
CA ALA A 125 44.84 21.10 14.18
C ALA A 125 43.55 20.67 13.48
N ILE A 126 42.76 19.76 14.08
CA ILE A 126 41.46 19.34 13.54
C ILE A 126 40.51 20.54 13.44
N GLY A 127 40.39 21.35 14.49
CA GLY A 127 39.49 22.51 14.50
C GLY A 127 39.84 23.53 13.42
N ARG A 128 41.13 23.84 13.24
CA ARG A 128 41.59 24.77 12.20
C ARG A 128 41.37 24.24 10.78
N TRP A 129 41.54 22.94 10.57
CA TRP A 129 41.25 22.32 9.28
C TRP A 129 39.76 22.38 8.95
N ILE A 130 38.88 22.12 9.92
CA ILE A 130 37.42 22.25 9.74
C ILE A 130 37.05 23.70 9.41
N ASP A 131 37.55 24.68 10.19
CA ASP A 131 37.31 26.11 9.95
C ASP A 131 37.81 26.58 8.58
N ALA A 132 38.88 25.95 8.06
CA ALA A 132 39.43 26.23 6.74
C ALA A 132 38.64 25.58 5.59
N GLY A 133 37.50 24.94 5.87
CA GLY A 133 36.63 24.32 4.87
C GLY A 133 36.80 22.81 4.73
N ALA A 134 37.53 22.16 5.65
CA ALA A 134 37.72 20.72 5.71
C ALA A 134 38.17 20.10 4.37
N GLU A 135 39.10 20.76 3.66
CA GLU A 135 39.59 20.28 2.37
C GLU A 135 40.23 18.90 2.50
N TRP A 136 39.79 17.95 1.67
CA TRP A 136 40.18 16.54 1.74
C TRP A 136 40.60 16.06 0.35
N PRO A 137 41.89 15.74 0.13
CA PRO A 137 42.42 15.32 -1.18
C PRO A 137 41.70 14.09 -1.72
N ASP A 138 41.38 14.08 -3.02
CA ASP A 138 40.67 12.97 -3.67
C ASP A 138 41.46 11.65 -3.56
N GLU A 139 42.79 11.70 -3.54
CA GLU A 139 43.65 10.51 -3.38
C GLU A 139 43.53 9.85 -1.99
N LEU A 140 43.02 10.59 -1.01
CA LEU A 140 42.79 10.14 0.37
C LEU A 140 41.30 10.02 0.70
N ALA A 141 40.40 10.25 -0.25
CA ALA A 141 38.96 10.29 -0.01
C ALA A 141 38.35 8.94 0.38
N GLY A 142 39.14 7.86 0.33
CA GLY A 142 38.62 6.49 0.38
C GLY A 142 37.79 6.19 -0.86
N ASP A 143 37.55 4.91 -1.12
CA ASP A 143 36.68 4.53 -2.24
C ASP A 143 35.22 4.72 -1.80
N ALA A 144 34.66 5.90 -2.07
CA ALA A 144 33.26 6.23 -1.77
C ALA A 144 32.25 5.35 -2.54
N ASP A 145 32.69 4.74 -3.64
CA ASP A 145 31.92 3.78 -4.42
C ASP A 145 32.18 2.33 -3.97
N ALA A 146 33.00 2.08 -2.93
CA ALA A 146 33.07 0.76 -2.32
C ALA A 146 31.69 0.45 -1.71
N PRO A 147 30.97 -0.55 -2.24
CA PRO A 147 29.66 -0.89 -1.69
C PRO A 147 29.86 -1.18 -0.20
N PRO A 148 29.00 -0.68 0.69
CA PRO A 148 29.05 -1.10 2.09
C PRO A 148 29.07 -2.63 2.14
N THR A 149 30.20 -3.21 2.53
CA THR A 149 30.35 -4.66 2.60
C THR A 149 29.77 -5.11 3.93
N THR A 150 28.66 -5.82 3.88
CA THR A 150 28.07 -6.48 5.05
C THR A 150 28.55 -7.93 5.11
N ASP A 151 28.72 -8.46 6.31
CA ASP A 151 28.90 -9.89 6.57
C ASP A 151 27.55 -10.58 6.86
N HIS A 152 26.44 -9.83 6.81
CA HIS A 152 25.10 -10.37 7.03
C HIS A 152 24.76 -11.42 5.99
N TRP A 153 24.26 -12.56 6.46
CA TRP A 153 24.08 -13.79 5.67
C TRP A 153 23.20 -13.59 4.43
N SER A 154 22.20 -12.70 4.49
CA SER A 154 21.24 -12.48 3.40
C SER A 154 21.82 -11.73 2.20
N PHE A 155 22.95 -11.05 2.39
CA PHE A 155 23.67 -10.31 1.33
C PHE A 155 24.89 -11.07 0.81
N GLN A 156 25.20 -12.24 1.38
CA GLN A 156 26.25 -13.10 0.88
C GLN A 156 25.77 -13.90 -0.34
N PRO A 157 26.67 -14.25 -1.29
CA PRO A 157 26.35 -15.19 -2.35
C PRO A 157 25.79 -16.51 -1.79
N LEU A 158 24.67 -16.97 -2.35
CA LEU A 158 24.06 -18.24 -1.96
C LEU A 158 24.98 -19.42 -2.33
N VAL A 159 25.45 -20.15 -1.33
CA VAL A 159 26.19 -21.40 -1.51
C VAL A 159 25.26 -22.55 -1.15
N ARG A 160 25.12 -23.53 -2.07
CA ARG A 160 24.31 -24.72 -1.81
C ARG A 160 25.05 -25.62 -0.80
N PRO A 161 24.51 -25.83 0.42
CA PRO A 161 25.18 -26.65 1.42
C PRO A 161 25.08 -28.14 1.09
N ASP A 162 26.01 -28.92 1.64
CA ASP A 162 25.92 -30.37 1.60
C ASP A 162 24.72 -30.85 2.43
N VAL A 163 23.96 -31.78 1.87
CA VAL A 163 22.79 -32.36 2.54
C VAL A 163 23.26 -33.30 3.65
N PRO A 164 22.76 -33.18 4.90
CA PRO A 164 23.14 -34.05 5.99
C PRO A 164 22.97 -35.53 5.64
N ALA A 165 24.02 -36.32 5.86
CA ALA A 165 24.00 -37.76 5.66
C ALA A 165 23.55 -38.46 6.95
N PHE A 166 22.70 -39.47 6.80
CA PHE A 166 22.26 -40.33 7.89
C PHE A 166 22.77 -41.74 7.66
N ASP A 167 23.20 -42.41 8.74
CA ASP A 167 23.53 -43.83 8.65
C ASP A 167 22.28 -44.61 8.26
N GLY A 168 22.42 -45.58 7.37
CA GLY A 168 21.30 -46.31 6.77
C GLY A 168 20.56 -47.24 7.73
N SER A 169 20.51 -46.92 9.02
CA SER A 169 19.69 -47.64 10.00
C SER A 169 18.21 -47.36 9.75
N ASP A 170 17.45 -48.45 9.55
CA ASP A 170 16.08 -48.48 9.05
C ASP A 170 15.09 -47.62 9.89
N ASP A 171 14.08 -47.10 9.19
CA ASP A 171 13.06 -46.10 9.56
C ASP A 171 13.43 -44.63 9.28
N LYS A 172 14.68 -44.20 9.50
CA LYS A 172 15.07 -42.78 9.29
C LYS A 172 15.12 -42.36 7.82
N ARG A 173 15.71 -43.19 6.95
CA ARG A 173 15.76 -42.94 5.50
C ARG A 173 14.37 -42.95 4.86
N ARG A 174 13.43 -43.73 5.41
CA ARG A 174 12.04 -43.78 4.94
C ARG A 174 11.29 -42.47 5.18
N ARG A 175 11.77 -41.63 6.11
CA ARG A 175 11.18 -40.34 6.46
C ARG A 175 11.79 -39.14 5.70
N ILE A 176 12.87 -39.35 4.94
CA ILE A 176 13.47 -38.33 4.09
C ILE A 176 12.84 -38.44 2.70
N ALA A 177 11.81 -37.64 2.43
CA ALA A 177 11.18 -37.57 1.11
C ALA A 177 11.91 -36.59 0.19
N ASN A 178 12.48 -35.53 0.75
CA ASN A 178 13.27 -34.53 0.02
C ASN A 178 14.47 -34.01 0.85
N PRO A 179 15.42 -33.28 0.25
CA PRO A 179 16.60 -32.78 0.96
C PRO A 179 16.30 -31.87 2.17
N VAL A 180 15.18 -31.16 2.22
CA VAL A 180 14.78 -30.31 3.36
C VAL A 180 14.53 -31.17 4.60
N ASP A 181 13.91 -32.34 4.43
CA ASP A 181 13.63 -33.26 5.53
C ASP A 181 14.93 -33.70 6.23
N ALA A 182 16.02 -33.88 5.47
CA ALA A 182 17.33 -34.21 6.01
C ALA A 182 17.88 -33.11 6.94
N PHE A 183 17.73 -31.84 6.57
CA PHE A 183 18.13 -30.72 7.43
C PHE A 183 17.28 -30.62 8.69
N VAL A 184 15.96 -30.80 8.57
CA VAL A 184 15.03 -30.77 9.71
C VAL A 184 15.34 -31.92 10.69
N LEU A 185 15.52 -33.13 10.19
CA LEU A 185 15.85 -34.30 10.99
C LEU A 185 17.18 -34.15 11.71
N ALA A 186 18.22 -33.63 11.04
CA ALA A 186 19.53 -33.42 11.65
C ALA A 186 19.43 -32.48 12.85
N ARG A 187 18.62 -31.41 12.73
CA ARG A 187 18.41 -30.45 13.82
C ARG A 187 17.61 -31.04 14.97
N LEU A 188 16.57 -31.84 14.68
CA LEU A 188 15.76 -32.53 15.69
C LEU A 188 16.59 -33.54 16.46
N GLU A 189 17.41 -34.35 15.79
CA GLU A 189 18.30 -35.33 16.43
C GLU A 189 19.33 -34.64 17.34
N GLY A 190 19.97 -33.57 16.86
CA GLY A 190 20.88 -32.77 17.68
C GLY A 190 20.21 -32.13 18.89
N ALA A 191 18.88 -31.97 18.87
CA ALA A 191 18.08 -31.49 19.99
C ALA A 191 17.44 -32.61 20.83
N GLY A 192 17.64 -33.89 20.50
CA GLY A 192 17.00 -35.02 21.17
C GLY A 192 15.48 -35.09 20.96
N LEU A 193 14.97 -34.53 19.88
CA LEU A 193 13.54 -34.47 19.54
C LEU A 193 13.21 -35.44 18.40
N ALA A 194 11.94 -35.86 18.35
CA ALA A 194 11.38 -36.66 17.27
C ALA A 194 10.25 -35.90 16.56
N PRO A 195 10.01 -36.15 15.26
CA PRO A 195 8.86 -35.59 14.57
C PRO A 195 7.54 -35.98 15.23
N SER A 196 6.55 -35.07 15.18
CA SER A 196 5.18 -35.40 15.58
C SER A 196 4.56 -36.43 14.63
N PRO A 197 3.62 -37.26 15.10
CA PRO A 197 2.90 -38.17 14.23
C PRO A 197 2.10 -37.41 13.15
N PRO A 198 1.92 -37.98 11.96
CA PRO A 198 1.07 -37.39 10.92
C PRO A 198 -0.35 -37.14 11.42
N ALA A 199 -0.96 -36.05 10.95
CA ALA A 199 -2.35 -35.76 11.27
C ALA A 199 -3.30 -36.75 10.56
N PRO A 200 -4.49 -37.04 11.13
CA PRO A 200 -5.48 -37.88 10.46
C PRO A 200 -5.89 -37.33 9.08
N PRO A 201 -6.28 -38.17 8.10
CA PRO A 201 -6.56 -37.72 6.74
C PRO A 201 -7.61 -36.60 6.66
N ALA A 202 -8.70 -36.67 7.45
CA ALA A 202 -9.71 -35.62 7.50
C ALA A 202 -9.13 -34.25 7.94
N VAL A 203 -8.15 -34.25 8.84
CA VAL A 203 -7.47 -33.04 9.30
C VAL A 203 -6.54 -32.49 8.22
N LEU A 204 -5.80 -33.37 7.53
CA LEU A 204 -4.91 -32.99 6.43
C LEU A 204 -5.68 -32.31 5.30
N MET A 205 -6.79 -32.91 4.85
CA MET A 205 -7.63 -32.32 3.80
C MET A 205 -8.22 -30.97 4.24
N ARG A 206 -8.72 -30.89 5.48
CA ARG A 206 -9.29 -29.64 6.00
C ARG A 206 -8.24 -28.51 6.04
N ARG A 207 -7.02 -28.80 6.52
CA ARG A 207 -5.93 -27.81 6.55
C ARG A 207 -5.58 -27.34 5.14
N LEU A 208 -5.31 -28.30 4.25
CA LEU A 208 -4.93 -28.02 2.88
C LEU A 208 -5.94 -27.12 2.16
N LEU A 209 -7.24 -27.39 2.27
CA LEU A 209 -8.27 -26.60 1.59
C LEU A 209 -8.50 -25.23 2.23
N LEU A 210 -8.37 -25.10 3.55
CA LEU A 210 -8.45 -23.80 4.20
C LEU A 210 -7.24 -22.92 3.89
N ASP A 211 -6.05 -23.52 3.82
CA ASP A 211 -4.83 -22.78 3.53
C ASP A 211 -4.80 -22.38 2.04
N VAL A 212 -5.15 -23.29 1.14
CA VAL A 212 -5.01 -23.10 -0.31
C VAL A 212 -6.24 -22.49 -0.97
N HIS A 213 -7.47 -22.84 -0.56
CA HIS A 213 -8.70 -22.28 -1.14
C HIS A 213 -9.42 -21.30 -0.21
N GLY A 214 -9.07 -21.26 1.09
CA GLY A 214 -9.79 -20.43 2.07
C GLY A 214 -11.15 -20.98 2.49
N LEU A 215 -11.54 -22.18 2.03
CA LEU A 215 -12.84 -22.78 2.27
C LEU A 215 -12.71 -24.20 2.83
N PRO A 216 -13.62 -24.63 3.73
CA PRO A 216 -13.59 -26.01 4.23
C PRO A 216 -14.05 -27.02 3.17
N PRO A 217 -13.60 -28.30 3.24
CA PRO A 217 -14.10 -29.36 2.38
C PRO A 217 -15.58 -29.69 2.65
N THR A 218 -16.27 -30.26 1.65
CA THR A 218 -17.59 -30.86 1.87
C THR A 218 -17.47 -32.19 2.63
N PRO A 219 -18.49 -32.57 3.43
CA PRO A 219 -18.49 -33.86 4.13
C PRO A 219 -18.29 -35.06 3.20
N GLU A 220 -18.84 -35.01 1.99
CA GLU A 220 -18.72 -36.05 0.97
C GLU A 220 -17.26 -36.21 0.50
N ALA A 221 -16.59 -35.09 0.22
CA ALA A 221 -15.20 -35.10 -0.22
C ALA A 221 -14.27 -35.59 0.89
N VAL A 222 -14.55 -35.24 2.17
CA VAL A 222 -13.81 -35.79 3.32
C VAL A 222 -13.96 -37.31 3.41
N ARG A 223 -15.19 -37.84 3.28
CA ARG A 223 -15.41 -39.29 3.35
C ARG A 223 -14.70 -40.03 2.22
N ALA A 224 -14.73 -39.50 1.00
CA ALA A 224 -14.02 -40.06 -0.14
C ALA A 224 -12.49 -40.06 0.09
N PHE A 225 -11.93 -38.90 0.44
CA PHE A 225 -10.48 -38.79 0.70
C PHE A 225 -10.01 -39.67 1.86
N VAL A 226 -10.78 -39.77 2.95
CA VAL A 226 -10.43 -40.65 4.07
C VAL A 226 -10.41 -42.12 3.64
N ALA A 227 -11.36 -42.55 2.79
CA ALA A 227 -11.37 -43.91 2.28
C ALA A 227 -10.14 -44.19 1.41
N ASP A 228 -9.81 -43.29 0.48
CA ASP A 228 -8.65 -43.40 -0.41
C ASP A 228 -7.32 -43.33 0.37
N ALA A 229 -7.21 -42.41 1.33
CA ALA A 229 -6.01 -42.28 2.16
C ALA A 229 -5.79 -43.50 3.06
N ASN A 230 -6.85 -44.16 3.51
CA ASN A 230 -6.72 -45.39 4.29
C ASN A 230 -6.36 -46.60 3.42
N SER A 231 -6.82 -46.68 2.18
CA SER A 231 -6.46 -47.77 1.26
C SER A 231 -5.02 -47.66 0.73
N GLU A 232 -4.49 -46.44 0.67
CA GLU A 232 -3.15 -46.11 0.17
C GLU A 232 -2.21 -45.58 1.27
N ALA A 233 -2.45 -45.94 2.53
CA ALA A 233 -1.76 -45.37 3.69
C ALA A 233 -0.23 -45.56 3.65
N GLU A 234 0.27 -46.65 3.05
CA GLU A 234 1.70 -46.93 2.94
C GLU A 234 2.40 -46.13 1.85
N SER A 235 1.72 -45.81 0.74
CA SER A 235 2.32 -45.09 -0.39
C SER A 235 2.19 -43.56 -0.25
N GLY A 236 1.15 -43.09 0.44
CA GLY A 236 0.86 -41.65 0.59
C GLY A 236 0.37 -40.97 -0.70
N GLU A 237 0.15 -41.74 -1.77
CA GLU A 237 -0.21 -41.21 -3.09
C GLU A 237 -1.55 -40.46 -3.09
N ALA A 238 -2.52 -40.91 -2.28
CA ALA A 238 -3.80 -40.21 -2.11
C ALA A 238 -3.62 -38.75 -1.68
N TYR A 239 -2.69 -38.47 -0.75
CA TYR A 239 -2.44 -37.10 -0.32
C TYR A 239 -1.73 -36.28 -1.41
N ALA A 240 -0.75 -36.87 -2.11
CA ALA A 240 -0.09 -36.19 -3.22
C ALA A 240 -1.08 -35.83 -4.34
N ARG A 241 -1.97 -36.75 -4.72
CA ARG A 241 -3.05 -36.47 -5.68
C ARG A 241 -3.99 -35.37 -5.21
N LEU A 242 -4.33 -35.35 -3.92
CA LEU A 242 -5.13 -34.27 -3.35
C LEU A 242 -4.41 -32.92 -3.47
N VAL A 243 -3.11 -32.85 -3.17
CA VAL A 243 -2.31 -31.62 -3.31
C VAL A 243 -2.35 -31.11 -4.75
N GLU A 244 -2.09 -31.98 -5.74
CA GLU A 244 -2.16 -31.61 -7.16
C GLU A 244 -3.56 -31.11 -7.57
N GLN A 245 -4.62 -31.80 -7.15
CA GLN A 245 -6.00 -31.38 -7.43
C GLN A 245 -6.34 -30.01 -6.83
N VAL A 246 -5.81 -29.74 -5.64
CA VAL A 246 -6.05 -28.49 -4.92
C VAL A 246 -5.29 -27.33 -5.58
N LEU A 247 -4.02 -27.55 -5.95
CA LEU A 247 -3.21 -26.54 -6.64
C LEU A 247 -3.71 -26.26 -8.07
N ALA A 248 -4.21 -27.28 -8.78
CA ALA A 248 -4.80 -27.12 -10.11
C ALA A 248 -6.17 -26.41 -10.13
N SER A 249 -6.76 -26.14 -8.97
CA SER A 249 -8.04 -25.44 -8.88
C SER A 249 -7.84 -23.92 -9.06
N PRO A 250 -8.67 -23.21 -9.83
CA PRO A 250 -8.55 -21.75 -10.00
C PRO A 250 -8.66 -20.97 -8.68
N ARG A 251 -9.26 -21.59 -7.65
CA ARG A 251 -9.35 -21.04 -6.29
C ARG A 251 -7.99 -20.86 -5.63
N TYR A 252 -6.96 -21.57 -6.07
CA TYR A 252 -5.59 -21.38 -5.61
C TYR A 252 -5.15 -19.94 -5.86
N GLY A 253 -5.17 -19.50 -7.12
CA GLY A 253 -4.84 -18.13 -7.52
C GLY A 253 -5.76 -17.10 -6.86
N GLU A 254 -7.07 -17.34 -6.78
CA GLU A 254 -8.02 -16.43 -6.11
C GLU A 254 -7.68 -16.21 -4.64
N ARG A 255 -7.28 -17.27 -3.91
CA ARG A 255 -6.93 -17.18 -2.50
C ARG A 255 -5.56 -16.53 -2.30
N TRP A 256 -4.56 -16.99 -3.05
CA TRP A 256 -3.17 -16.59 -2.89
C TRP A 256 -2.86 -15.20 -3.43
N ALA A 257 -3.54 -14.77 -4.50
CA ALA A 257 -3.38 -13.43 -5.05
C ALA A 257 -3.64 -12.35 -4.00
N ARG A 258 -4.55 -12.59 -3.05
CA ARG A 258 -4.84 -11.64 -1.96
C ARG A 258 -3.61 -11.31 -1.12
N HIS A 259 -2.69 -12.26 -0.92
CA HIS A 259 -1.46 -12.00 -0.18
C HIS A 259 -0.54 -11.04 -0.95
N TRP A 260 -0.42 -11.23 -2.26
CA TRP A 260 0.33 -10.31 -3.12
C TRP A 260 -0.34 -8.94 -3.21
N LEU A 261 -1.66 -8.90 -3.41
CA LEU A 261 -2.44 -7.68 -3.53
C LEU A 261 -2.42 -6.85 -2.24
N ASP A 262 -2.31 -7.49 -1.07
CA ASP A 262 -2.12 -6.80 0.20
C ASP A 262 -0.72 -6.17 0.31
N VAL A 263 0.33 -6.92 -0.06
CA VAL A 263 1.72 -6.42 -0.08
C VAL A 263 1.88 -5.21 -1.00
N VAL A 264 1.22 -5.21 -2.16
CA VAL A 264 1.26 -4.09 -3.12
C VAL A 264 0.20 -3.03 -2.83
N ARG A 265 -0.57 -3.20 -1.73
CA ARG A 265 -1.57 -2.26 -1.21
C ARG A 265 -2.63 -1.91 -2.25
N PHE A 266 -2.98 -2.90 -3.06
CA PHE A 266 -3.96 -2.75 -4.12
C PHE A 266 -5.36 -2.54 -3.55
N ALA A 267 -6.06 -1.54 -4.08
CA ALA A 267 -7.47 -1.33 -3.85
C ALA A 267 -8.19 -0.97 -5.16
N GLU A 268 -9.47 -1.35 -5.24
CA GLU A 268 -10.38 -0.90 -6.30
C GLU A 268 -10.97 0.48 -5.99
N THR A 269 -10.31 1.25 -5.11
CA THR A 269 -10.62 2.64 -4.77
C THR A 269 -9.33 3.44 -4.61
N ASN A 270 -9.43 4.77 -4.62
CA ASN A 270 -8.25 5.63 -4.51
C ASN A 270 -7.54 5.59 -3.16
N GLY A 271 -8.30 5.46 -2.07
CA GLY A 271 -7.77 5.38 -0.71
C GLY A 271 -6.73 6.45 -0.37
N PHE A 272 -7.15 7.64 0.07
CA PHE A 272 -6.29 8.64 0.70
C PHE A 272 -7.22 9.67 1.40
N GLU A 273 -7.27 10.91 0.92
CA GLU A 273 -8.21 11.95 1.37
C GLU A 273 -9.63 11.74 0.82
N THR A 274 -9.74 11.28 -0.45
CA THR A 274 -11.02 10.95 -1.08
C THR A 274 -11.05 9.48 -1.47
N ASN A 275 -12.14 8.78 -1.14
CA ASN A 275 -12.28 7.36 -1.46
C ASN A 275 -13.29 7.14 -2.60
N THR A 276 -12.84 7.33 -3.83
CA THR A 276 -13.63 7.08 -5.04
C THR A 276 -13.30 5.73 -5.66
N PRO A 277 -14.27 5.05 -6.30
CA PRO A 277 -14.02 3.81 -7.04
C PRO A 277 -12.99 3.97 -8.18
N ARG A 278 -12.20 2.92 -8.41
CA ARG A 278 -11.32 2.74 -9.57
C ARG A 278 -11.91 1.63 -10.45
N GLU A 279 -12.89 1.98 -11.28
CA GLU A 279 -13.68 1.03 -12.07
C GLU A 279 -12.84 0.14 -13.00
N ARG A 280 -11.63 0.57 -13.34
CA ARG A 280 -10.70 -0.13 -14.25
C ARG A 280 -9.48 -0.74 -13.57
N ALA A 281 -9.48 -0.87 -12.24
CA ALA A 281 -8.36 -1.47 -11.50
C ALA A 281 -8.34 -3.01 -11.54
N TRP A 282 -9.49 -3.65 -11.78
CA TRP A 282 -9.66 -5.10 -11.77
C TRP A 282 -8.73 -5.90 -12.71
N PRO A 283 -8.25 -5.41 -13.88
CA PRO A 283 -7.36 -6.20 -14.74
C PRO A 283 -6.05 -6.59 -14.06
N TYR A 284 -5.52 -5.74 -13.17
CA TYR A 284 -4.32 -6.07 -12.40
C TYR A 284 -4.57 -7.21 -11.41
N ARG A 285 -5.69 -7.17 -10.68
CA ARG A 285 -6.10 -8.27 -9.77
C ARG A 285 -6.20 -9.58 -10.54
N ASP A 286 -6.91 -9.56 -11.66
CA ASP A 286 -7.16 -10.76 -12.47
C ASP A 286 -5.84 -11.29 -13.09
N TYR A 287 -4.92 -10.40 -13.48
CA TYR A 287 -3.57 -10.77 -13.90
C TYR A 287 -2.80 -11.52 -12.80
N VAL A 288 -2.81 -11.04 -11.55
CA VAL A 288 -2.12 -11.70 -10.44
C VAL A 288 -2.72 -13.07 -10.15
N ILE A 289 -4.05 -13.20 -10.20
CA ILE A 289 -4.76 -14.48 -10.04
C ILE A 289 -4.34 -15.47 -11.13
N ALA A 290 -4.31 -15.02 -12.39
CA ALA A 290 -3.90 -15.84 -13.52
C ALA A 290 -2.43 -16.26 -13.42
N ALA A 291 -1.52 -15.33 -13.09
CA ALA A 291 -0.09 -15.61 -12.97
C ALA A 291 0.20 -16.70 -11.92
N LEU A 292 -0.54 -16.73 -10.81
CA LEU A 292 -0.42 -17.78 -9.80
C LEU A 292 -0.99 -19.12 -10.27
N ASN A 293 -2.16 -19.12 -10.91
CA ASN A 293 -2.79 -20.34 -11.43
C ASN A 293 -1.99 -20.98 -12.58
N ASP A 294 -1.32 -20.16 -13.39
CA ASP A 294 -0.51 -20.60 -14.53
C ASP A 294 0.94 -20.99 -14.12
N ASP A 295 1.26 -20.95 -12.82
CA ASP A 295 2.60 -21.20 -12.27
C ASP A 295 3.69 -20.36 -12.96
N LYS A 296 3.41 -19.06 -13.12
CA LYS A 296 4.32 -18.15 -13.82
C LYS A 296 5.68 -18.10 -13.11
N PRO A 297 6.80 -18.24 -13.84
CA PRO A 297 8.13 -18.07 -13.26
C PRO A 297 8.25 -16.72 -12.54
N TYR A 298 8.77 -16.74 -11.31
CA TYR A 298 8.77 -15.56 -10.45
C TYR A 298 9.56 -14.38 -11.05
N ASP A 299 10.68 -14.67 -11.73
CA ASP A 299 11.47 -13.66 -12.45
C ASP A 299 10.65 -12.99 -13.57
N GLN A 300 9.89 -13.76 -14.34
CA GLN A 300 8.99 -13.24 -15.36
C GLN A 300 7.84 -12.44 -14.74
N PHE A 301 7.25 -12.93 -13.64
CA PHE A 301 6.21 -12.22 -12.91
C PHE A 301 6.71 -10.84 -12.46
N LEU A 302 7.88 -10.76 -11.81
CA LEU A 302 8.47 -9.49 -11.37
C LEU A 302 8.80 -8.55 -12.54
N PHE A 303 9.35 -9.09 -13.63
CA PHE A 303 9.63 -8.29 -14.83
C PHE A 303 8.35 -7.65 -15.38
N GLU A 304 7.27 -8.43 -15.50
CA GLU A 304 5.98 -7.92 -15.98
C GLU A 304 5.37 -6.88 -15.03
N GLN A 305 5.54 -7.01 -13.70
CA GLN A 305 5.07 -6.00 -12.76
C GLN A 305 5.72 -4.62 -13.00
N LEU A 306 7.01 -4.59 -13.34
CA LEU A 306 7.77 -3.35 -13.51
C LEU A 306 7.74 -2.79 -14.93
N ALA A 307 7.62 -3.66 -15.94
CA ALA A 307 7.79 -3.30 -17.34
C ALA A 307 6.86 -4.08 -18.29
N GLY A 308 5.71 -4.57 -17.79
CA GLY A 308 4.77 -5.39 -18.55
C GLY A 308 4.26 -4.75 -19.84
N ASP A 309 4.19 -3.42 -19.89
CA ASP A 309 3.80 -2.67 -21.08
C ASP A 309 4.83 -2.77 -22.23
N THR A 310 6.05 -3.21 -21.94
CA THR A 310 7.08 -3.48 -22.95
C THR A 310 6.95 -4.87 -23.57
N CYS A 311 6.20 -5.78 -22.95
CA CYS A 311 6.05 -7.16 -23.38
C CYS A 311 4.60 -7.63 -23.55
N GLY A 312 3.64 -6.70 -23.62
CA GLY A 312 2.23 -6.99 -23.84
C GLY A 312 1.49 -7.52 -22.60
N ALA A 313 2.09 -7.40 -21.42
CA ALA A 313 1.49 -7.71 -20.12
C ALA A 313 1.04 -6.42 -19.42
N ASP A 314 0.37 -5.52 -20.14
CA ASP A 314 0.02 -4.18 -19.66
C ASP A 314 -0.66 -4.18 -18.29
N ALA A 315 -1.57 -5.13 -18.06
CA ALA A 315 -2.29 -5.26 -16.80
C ALA A 315 -1.36 -5.42 -15.58
N ALA A 316 -0.20 -6.06 -15.74
CA ALA A 316 0.79 -6.26 -14.69
C ALA A 316 1.39 -4.94 -14.20
N THR A 317 1.55 -3.94 -15.08
CA THR A 317 2.07 -2.62 -14.69
C THR A 317 1.19 -1.86 -13.70
N GLY A 318 -0.03 -2.36 -13.44
CA GLY A 318 -0.86 -1.93 -12.32
C GLY A 318 -0.14 -2.02 -10.97
N PHE A 319 0.90 -2.84 -10.81
CA PHE A 319 1.77 -2.86 -9.63
C PHE A 319 2.29 -1.47 -9.24
N ILE A 320 2.70 -0.68 -10.22
CA ILE A 320 3.42 0.59 -10.00
C ILE A 320 2.46 1.68 -9.47
N VAL A 321 1.17 1.59 -9.81
CA VAL A 321 0.15 2.62 -9.54
C VAL A 321 -1.07 2.08 -8.76
N GLY A 322 -1.00 0.83 -8.31
CA GLY A 322 -2.11 0.13 -7.68
C GLY A 322 -2.37 0.54 -6.22
N GLY A 323 -1.38 1.18 -5.59
CA GLY A 323 -1.45 1.68 -4.22
C GLY A 323 -2.35 2.91 -4.04
N PRO A 324 -2.36 3.49 -2.81
CA PRO A 324 -3.02 4.76 -2.50
C PRO A 324 -2.68 5.87 -3.51
N MET A 325 -3.69 6.63 -3.94
CA MET A 325 -3.50 7.80 -4.80
C MET A 325 -4.02 9.05 -4.12
N ASP A 326 -3.11 10.00 -3.93
CA ASP A 326 -3.46 11.36 -3.54
C ASP A 326 -3.89 12.17 -4.77
N ALA A 327 -5.20 12.15 -5.02
CA ALA A 327 -5.83 12.80 -6.18
C ALA A 327 -6.10 14.29 -5.98
N VAL A 328 -6.04 14.80 -4.75
CA VAL A 328 -6.33 16.21 -4.45
C VAL A 328 -5.05 17.01 -4.63
N LYS A 329 -4.96 17.75 -5.74
CA LYS A 329 -3.76 18.54 -6.07
C LYS A 329 -3.93 19.99 -5.58
N SER A 330 -2.97 20.46 -4.79
CA SER A 330 -2.88 21.88 -4.40
C SER A 330 -2.40 22.73 -5.59
N PRO A 331 -2.87 23.99 -5.75
CA PRO A 331 -2.28 24.94 -6.69
C PRO A 331 -0.90 25.46 -6.24
N ASP A 332 -0.51 25.23 -4.98
CA ASP A 332 0.83 25.55 -4.47
C ASP A 332 1.87 24.57 -5.01
N VAL A 333 2.83 25.10 -5.79
CA VAL A 333 3.89 24.31 -6.44
C VAL A 333 4.76 23.52 -5.47
N VAL A 334 4.96 24.01 -4.24
CA VAL A 334 5.75 23.32 -3.22
C VAL A 334 4.98 22.10 -2.74
N LEU A 335 3.70 22.26 -2.43
CA LEU A 335 2.84 21.17 -2.00
C LEU A 335 2.67 20.10 -3.09
N THR A 336 2.46 20.51 -4.35
CA THR A 336 2.40 19.54 -5.47
C THR A 336 3.72 18.78 -5.64
N SER A 337 4.86 19.46 -5.44
CA SER A 337 6.18 18.84 -5.56
C SER A 337 6.46 17.85 -4.43
N MET A 338 6.05 18.19 -3.20
CA MET A 338 6.15 17.28 -2.05
C MET A 338 5.31 16.02 -2.26
N GLN A 339 4.06 16.19 -2.67
CA GLN A 339 3.17 15.07 -2.98
C GLN A 339 3.75 14.17 -4.07
N ARG A 340 4.38 14.75 -5.11
CA ARG A 340 5.06 13.95 -6.13
C ARG A 340 6.25 13.16 -5.56
N GLN A 341 6.99 13.74 -4.61
CA GLN A 341 8.07 13.03 -3.93
C GLN A 341 7.53 11.89 -3.05
N ASP A 342 6.36 12.06 -2.44
CA ASP A 342 5.72 11.00 -1.65
C ASP A 342 5.21 9.86 -2.55
N GLU A 343 4.60 10.15 -3.70
CA GLU A 343 4.25 9.13 -4.70
C GLU A 343 5.48 8.31 -5.15
N LEU A 344 6.63 8.98 -5.36
CA LEU A 344 7.87 8.32 -5.76
C LEU A 344 8.47 7.48 -4.63
N ALA A 345 8.46 8.01 -3.41
CA ALA A 345 8.89 7.28 -2.23
C ALA A 345 8.04 6.02 -2.00
N ASP A 346 6.75 6.11 -2.28
CA ASP A 346 5.79 5.01 -2.19
C ASP A 346 6.11 3.88 -3.19
N MET A 347 6.41 4.22 -4.46
CA MET A 347 6.82 3.26 -5.48
C MET A 347 8.13 2.55 -5.10
N VAL A 348 9.13 3.30 -4.61
CA VAL A 348 10.40 2.74 -4.13
C VAL A 348 10.19 1.83 -2.93
N GLY A 349 9.39 2.27 -1.96
CA GLY A 349 9.08 1.49 -0.75
C GLY A 349 8.35 0.19 -1.05
N THR A 350 7.35 0.25 -1.94
CA THR A 350 6.60 -0.94 -2.37
C THR A 350 7.49 -1.92 -3.10
N THR A 351 8.30 -1.43 -4.06
CA THR A 351 9.20 -2.28 -4.84
C THR A 351 10.25 -2.94 -3.93
N GLY A 352 10.89 -2.17 -3.06
CA GLY A 352 11.87 -2.69 -2.10
C GLY A 352 11.28 -3.74 -1.17
N THR A 353 10.11 -3.46 -0.59
CA THR A 353 9.47 -4.38 0.36
C THR A 353 8.96 -5.64 -0.34
N ALA A 354 8.27 -5.50 -1.48
CA ALA A 354 7.61 -6.60 -2.17
C ALA A 354 8.59 -7.53 -2.91
N MET A 355 9.67 -6.99 -3.48
CA MET A 355 10.59 -7.76 -4.33
C MET A 355 11.90 -8.10 -3.64
N LEU A 356 12.46 -7.18 -2.84
CA LEU A 356 13.76 -7.38 -2.17
C LEU A 356 13.62 -7.82 -0.72
N GLY A 357 12.44 -7.63 -0.11
CA GLY A 357 12.25 -7.82 1.33
C GLY A 357 13.01 -6.79 2.17
N LEU A 358 13.33 -5.63 1.60
CA LEU A 358 14.14 -4.57 2.23
C LEU A 358 13.33 -3.30 2.46
N THR A 359 13.55 -2.64 3.60
CA THR A 359 12.90 -1.38 3.96
C THR A 359 13.71 -0.18 3.51
N LEU A 360 13.66 0.14 2.23
CA LEU A 360 14.46 1.23 1.64
C LEU A 360 14.11 2.64 2.15
N GLY A 361 13.04 2.80 2.93
CA GLY A 361 12.51 4.11 3.34
C GLY A 361 13.47 4.99 4.14
N CYS A 362 14.33 4.41 5.00
CA CYS A 362 15.34 5.19 5.73
C CYS A 362 16.34 5.85 4.80
N ALA A 363 16.64 5.21 3.66
CA ALA A 363 17.59 5.70 2.67
C ALA A 363 17.16 7.01 1.99
N LYS A 364 15.90 7.45 2.20
CA LYS A 364 15.35 8.72 1.70
C LYS A 364 16.12 9.92 2.26
N CYS A 365 16.42 9.93 3.56
CA CYS A 365 16.99 11.12 4.23
C CYS A 365 18.49 10.99 4.52
N HIS A 366 18.98 9.78 4.73
CA HIS A 366 20.39 9.47 5.02
C HIS A 366 20.70 8.05 4.52
N ASN A 367 21.96 7.59 4.52
CA ASN A 367 22.27 6.20 4.19
C ASN A 367 21.53 5.23 5.12
N HIS A 368 21.08 4.08 4.61
CA HIS A 368 20.29 3.15 5.41
C HIS A 368 21.08 2.66 6.64
N LYS A 369 20.42 2.61 7.81
CA LYS A 369 21.09 2.42 9.11
C LYS A 369 21.79 1.06 9.27
N PHE A 370 21.19 0.00 8.72
CA PHE A 370 21.65 -1.38 8.94
C PHE A 370 22.07 -2.07 7.64
N ASP A 371 21.20 -1.97 6.63
CA ASP A 371 21.45 -2.55 5.32
C ASP A 371 22.45 -1.72 4.49
N PRO A 372 23.27 -2.37 3.65
CA PRO A 372 24.27 -1.74 2.80
C PRO A 372 23.64 -0.99 1.61
N ILE A 373 22.85 0.03 1.90
CA ILE A 373 22.07 0.78 0.90
C ILE A 373 22.35 2.26 1.09
N THR A 374 22.97 2.88 0.09
CA THR A 374 23.28 4.30 0.15
C THR A 374 22.06 5.14 -0.23
N GLN A 375 22.04 6.39 0.20
CA GLN A 375 21.07 7.37 -0.27
C GLN A 375 21.17 7.57 -1.79
N ARG A 376 22.37 7.43 -2.37
CA ARG A 376 22.59 7.45 -3.81
C ARG A 376 21.87 6.30 -4.52
N ASP A 377 21.90 5.10 -3.96
CA ASP A 377 21.17 3.94 -4.49
C ASP A 377 19.65 4.19 -4.45
N TYR A 378 19.16 4.73 -3.33
CA TYR A 378 17.75 5.09 -3.17
C TYR A 378 17.27 6.04 -4.26
N TYR A 379 17.98 7.15 -4.49
CA TYR A 379 17.60 8.12 -5.53
C TYR A 379 17.85 7.61 -6.95
N SER A 380 18.83 6.72 -7.15
CA SER A 380 19.04 6.03 -8.44
C SER A 380 17.86 5.12 -8.79
N LEU A 381 17.34 4.39 -7.80
CA LEU A 381 16.12 3.58 -7.96
C LEU A 381 14.90 4.47 -8.15
N GLN A 382 14.76 5.57 -7.39
CA GLN A 382 13.68 6.53 -7.55
C GLN A 382 13.63 7.10 -8.98
N ALA A 383 14.80 7.36 -9.59
CA ALA A 383 14.90 7.88 -10.95
C ALA A 383 14.25 6.97 -12.00
N VAL A 384 14.22 5.65 -11.79
CA VAL A 384 13.52 4.69 -12.66
C VAL A 384 12.02 5.00 -12.70
N PHE A 385 11.43 5.41 -11.58
CA PHE A 385 10.00 5.71 -11.45
C PHE A 385 9.66 7.19 -11.70
N ALA A 386 10.65 8.07 -11.89
CA ALA A 386 10.46 9.51 -12.03
C ALA A 386 9.44 9.90 -13.13
N GLY A 387 9.43 9.12 -14.22
CA GLY A 387 8.53 9.29 -15.36
C GLY A 387 7.11 8.76 -15.17
N VAL A 388 6.85 7.94 -14.14
CA VAL A 388 5.54 7.32 -13.92
C VAL A 388 4.53 8.36 -13.43
N ARG A 389 3.29 8.27 -13.91
CA ARG A 389 2.14 9.05 -13.46
C ARG A 389 0.93 8.14 -13.32
N HIS A 390 0.10 8.42 -12.31
CA HIS A 390 -1.21 7.78 -12.20
C HIS A 390 -2.10 8.20 -13.37
N GLY A 391 -2.82 7.24 -13.93
CA GLY A 391 -3.74 7.45 -15.05
C GLY A 391 -4.28 6.15 -15.60
N GLU A 392 -5.23 6.27 -16.51
CA GLU A 392 -5.78 5.12 -17.23
C GLU A 392 -5.06 4.90 -18.56
N ARG A 393 -4.84 3.64 -18.91
CA ARG A 393 -4.29 3.23 -20.19
C ARG A 393 -5.14 2.10 -20.75
N ALA A 394 -5.23 2.03 -22.09
CA ALA A 394 -5.81 0.88 -22.75
C ALA A 394 -4.91 -0.35 -22.51
N VAL A 395 -5.52 -1.46 -22.14
CA VAL A 395 -4.83 -2.76 -21.99
C VAL A 395 -4.81 -3.43 -23.36
N HIS A 396 -3.63 -3.68 -23.92
CA HIS A 396 -3.45 -4.28 -25.24
C HIS A 396 -3.43 -5.82 -25.18
N ASP A 397 -4.45 -6.41 -24.53
CA ASP A 397 -4.65 -7.86 -24.44
C ASP A 397 -5.88 -8.28 -25.25
N ASP A 398 -5.76 -9.42 -25.95
CA ASP A 398 -6.84 -10.02 -26.74
C ASP A 398 -8.08 -10.36 -25.88
N ALA A 399 -7.90 -10.82 -24.65
CA ALA A 399 -8.98 -11.14 -23.74
C ALA A 399 -9.71 -9.88 -23.25
N TYR A 400 -8.97 -8.82 -22.91
CA TYR A 400 -9.53 -7.51 -22.61
C TYR A 400 -10.34 -6.95 -23.79
N ARG A 401 -9.80 -6.98 -25.02
CA ARG A 401 -10.55 -6.56 -26.21
C ARG A 401 -11.80 -7.40 -26.45
N ALA A 402 -11.75 -8.71 -26.21
CA ALA A 402 -12.91 -9.58 -26.32
C ALA A 402 -14.01 -9.20 -25.33
N ARG A 403 -13.62 -8.82 -24.10
CA ARG A 403 -14.54 -8.38 -23.05
C ARG A 403 -15.18 -7.02 -23.36
N GLU A 404 -14.40 -6.06 -23.85
CA GLU A 404 -14.91 -4.77 -24.34
C GLU A 404 -15.94 -4.95 -25.47
N ASN A 405 -15.64 -5.84 -26.42
CA ASN A 405 -16.60 -6.18 -27.49
C ASN A 405 -17.87 -6.86 -26.96
N GLN A 406 -17.76 -7.65 -25.88
CA GLN A 406 -18.91 -8.26 -25.23
C GLN A 406 -19.74 -7.22 -24.49
N LEU A 407 -19.11 -6.28 -23.78
CA LEU A 407 -19.77 -5.16 -23.11
C LEU A 407 -20.58 -4.34 -24.11
N ALA A 408 -19.97 -3.92 -25.22
CA ALA A 408 -20.68 -3.17 -26.26
C ALA A 408 -21.92 -3.91 -26.82
N LYS A 409 -21.85 -5.25 -26.96
CA LYS A 409 -23.00 -6.07 -27.37
C LYS A 409 -24.08 -6.14 -26.28
N LEU A 410 -23.67 -6.22 -25.02
CA LEU A 410 -24.59 -6.24 -23.89
C LEU A 410 -25.29 -4.89 -23.76
N ASP A 411 -24.58 -3.77 -23.88
CA ASP A 411 -25.16 -2.43 -23.86
C ASP A 411 -26.19 -2.26 -24.97
N GLN A 412 -25.85 -2.67 -26.20
CA GLN A 412 -26.81 -2.70 -27.30
C GLN A 412 -28.05 -3.56 -26.98
N THR A 413 -27.85 -4.71 -26.32
CA THR A 413 -28.95 -5.58 -25.91
C THR A 413 -29.80 -4.92 -24.82
N ILE A 414 -29.17 -4.24 -23.86
CA ILE A 414 -29.84 -3.49 -22.79
C ILE A 414 -30.69 -2.37 -23.39
N GLU A 415 -30.15 -1.59 -24.33
CA GLU A 415 -30.88 -0.54 -25.03
C GLU A 415 -32.09 -1.11 -25.78
N GLN A 416 -31.92 -2.18 -26.55
CA GLN A 416 -33.02 -2.84 -27.26
C GLN A 416 -34.09 -3.38 -26.31
N LEU A 417 -33.68 -3.96 -25.18
CA LEU A 417 -34.61 -4.43 -24.15
C LEU A 417 -35.32 -3.25 -23.48
N ALA A 418 -34.62 -2.15 -23.21
CA ALA A 418 -35.19 -0.94 -22.62
C ALA A 418 -36.25 -0.32 -23.54
N GLU A 419 -35.99 -0.25 -24.85
CA GLU A 419 -36.96 0.17 -25.87
C GLU A 419 -38.16 -0.77 -25.92
N ARG A 420 -37.94 -2.09 -25.95
CA ARG A 420 -39.02 -3.09 -25.94
C ARG A 420 -39.86 -3.04 -24.67
N LEU A 421 -39.24 -2.67 -23.55
CA LEU A 421 -39.91 -2.50 -22.27
C LEU A 421 -40.58 -1.12 -22.14
N GLN A 422 -40.28 -0.16 -23.02
CA GLN A 422 -40.84 1.19 -22.97
C GLN A 422 -42.38 1.21 -22.97
N PRO A 423 -43.12 0.42 -23.77
CA PRO A 423 -44.59 0.39 -23.72
C PRO A 423 -45.15 -0.24 -22.44
N TYR A 424 -44.35 -1.05 -21.74
CA TYR A 424 -44.72 -1.71 -20.49
C TYR A 424 -44.28 -0.92 -19.25
N ARG A 425 -43.37 0.04 -19.42
CA ARG A 425 -43.16 1.11 -18.46
C ARG A 425 -44.41 1.98 -18.50
N GLN A 426 -45.38 1.67 -17.66
CA GLN A 426 -46.44 2.62 -17.39
C GLN A 426 -45.76 3.94 -17.02
N PRO A 427 -46.21 5.10 -17.55
CA PRO A 427 -45.80 6.37 -17.00
C PRO A 427 -46.23 6.34 -15.54
N LEU A 428 -45.27 6.04 -14.67
CA LEU A 428 -45.44 6.24 -13.24
C LEU A 428 -45.66 7.74 -13.10
N ARG A 429 -46.67 8.11 -12.31
CA ARG A 429 -46.80 9.51 -11.89
C ARG A 429 -45.47 10.01 -11.34
N ASP A 430 -45.27 11.31 -11.38
CA ASP A 430 -44.09 11.91 -10.78
C ASP A 430 -43.93 11.44 -9.32
N PRO A 431 -42.70 11.21 -8.85
CA PRO A 431 -42.47 10.82 -7.47
C PRO A 431 -43.12 11.81 -6.51
N VAL A 432 -43.75 11.29 -5.47
CA VAL A 432 -44.36 12.12 -4.43
C VAL A 432 -43.26 12.94 -3.74
N ALA A 433 -43.36 14.27 -3.81
CA ALA A 433 -42.45 15.18 -3.14
C ALA A 433 -42.93 15.49 -1.72
N ALA A 434 -41.99 15.66 -0.79
CA ALA A 434 -42.31 16.06 0.59
C ALA A 434 -42.83 17.50 0.70
N THR A 435 -42.62 18.33 -0.33
CA THR A 435 -42.94 19.76 -0.35
C THR A 435 -44.32 20.08 -0.91
N GLY A 436 -44.99 19.13 -1.57
CA GLY A 436 -46.29 19.35 -2.21
C GLY A 436 -46.48 18.48 -3.45
N ASN A 437 -47.72 18.07 -3.68
CA ASN A 437 -48.09 17.22 -4.81
C ASN A 437 -49.43 17.71 -5.37
N GLU A 438 -49.53 17.85 -6.68
CA GLU A 438 -50.75 18.28 -7.36
C GLU A 438 -51.21 17.17 -8.30
N GLU A 439 -52.47 16.74 -8.15
CA GLU A 439 -53.08 15.71 -8.99
C GLU A 439 -54.28 16.33 -9.73
N LYS A 440 -54.27 16.24 -11.07
CA LYS A 440 -55.36 16.75 -11.93
C LYS A 440 -56.14 15.59 -12.51
N PHE A 441 -57.46 15.66 -12.38
CA PHE A 441 -58.38 14.67 -12.95
C PHE A 441 -59.60 15.38 -13.54
N GLU A 442 -60.31 14.67 -14.43
CA GLU A 442 -61.54 15.16 -15.04
C GLU A 442 -62.57 15.58 -13.97
N ALA A 443 -63.22 16.73 -14.17
CA ALA A 443 -64.19 17.26 -13.22
C ALA A 443 -65.30 16.24 -12.96
N THR A 444 -65.34 15.73 -11.72
CA THR A 444 -66.20 14.60 -11.36
C THR A 444 -67.11 14.99 -10.20
N PRO A 445 -68.45 14.86 -10.36
CA PRO A 445 -69.38 15.04 -9.25
C PRO A 445 -69.07 14.02 -8.14
N ALA A 446 -68.73 14.51 -6.95
CA ALA A 446 -68.34 13.67 -5.83
C ALA A 446 -68.97 14.18 -4.53
N ARG A 447 -69.35 13.24 -3.66
CA ARG A 447 -69.78 13.55 -2.28
C ARG A 447 -68.59 13.65 -1.33
N TRP A 448 -67.52 12.91 -1.61
CA TRP A 448 -66.30 12.90 -0.82
C TRP A 448 -65.11 12.56 -1.71
N VAL A 449 -63.92 12.96 -1.29
CA VAL A 449 -62.64 12.58 -1.90
C VAL A 449 -61.81 11.85 -0.85
N ARG A 450 -61.24 10.69 -1.21
CA ARG A 450 -60.39 9.90 -0.32
C ARG A 450 -58.98 9.77 -0.89
N PHE A 451 -58.00 10.15 -0.08
CA PHE A 451 -56.58 9.90 -0.34
C PHE A 451 -56.17 8.62 0.41
N THR A 452 -55.66 7.63 -0.31
CA THR A 452 -55.25 6.34 0.26
C THR A 452 -53.76 6.11 0.06
N VAL A 453 -53.04 5.93 1.16
CA VAL A 453 -51.62 5.60 1.19
C VAL A 453 -51.47 4.08 1.21
N LEU A 454 -51.01 3.53 0.10
CA LEU A 454 -50.88 2.08 -0.09
C LEU A 454 -49.58 1.51 0.50
N ALA A 455 -48.51 2.32 0.54
CA ALA A 455 -47.20 1.94 1.06
C ALA A 455 -46.37 3.18 1.44
N THR A 456 -45.46 3.02 2.40
CA THR A 456 -44.40 4.00 2.72
C THR A 456 -43.05 3.28 2.91
N ASN A 457 -41.96 4.02 3.12
CA ASN A 457 -40.63 3.50 3.48
C ASN A 457 -40.53 3.07 4.96
N SER A 458 -41.57 2.40 5.48
CA SER A 458 -41.70 1.94 6.88
C SER A 458 -42.03 3.01 7.93
N ALA A 459 -42.53 4.17 7.53
CA ALA A 459 -43.06 5.22 8.43
C ALA A 459 -44.60 5.28 8.41
N GLU A 460 -45.21 5.85 9.44
CA GLU A 460 -46.62 6.24 9.40
C GLU A 460 -46.83 7.35 8.34
N PRO A 461 -47.85 7.25 7.48
CA PRO A 461 -48.20 8.33 6.57
C PRO A 461 -48.51 9.63 7.33
N CYS A 462 -47.90 10.73 6.89
CA CYS A 462 -48.07 12.07 7.43
C CYS A 462 -48.50 13.01 6.31
N ILE A 463 -49.63 13.70 6.50
CA ILE A 463 -50.19 14.65 5.52
C ILE A 463 -50.49 15.95 6.26
N ASP A 464 -49.85 17.03 5.84
CA ASP A 464 -50.08 18.38 6.36
C ASP A 464 -51.50 18.83 6.03
N GLU A 465 -51.80 19.07 4.75
CA GLU A 465 -53.09 19.53 4.25
C GLU A 465 -53.53 18.71 3.01
N LEU A 466 -54.84 18.50 2.85
CA LEU A 466 -55.47 17.92 1.66
C LEU A 466 -56.49 18.90 1.06
N GLU A 467 -56.09 19.55 -0.02
CA GLU A 467 -56.93 20.51 -0.74
C GLU A 467 -57.67 19.86 -1.91
N VAL A 468 -58.90 20.29 -2.16
CA VAL A 468 -59.72 19.82 -3.30
C VAL A 468 -60.37 21.03 -3.93
N PHE A 469 -60.14 21.24 -5.22
CA PHE A 469 -60.60 22.43 -5.94
C PHE A 469 -61.75 22.09 -6.90
N ALA A 470 -62.84 22.86 -6.86
CA ALA A 470 -64.00 22.65 -7.72
C ALA A 470 -63.85 23.36 -9.08
N ALA A 471 -64.06 22.63 -10.18
CA ALA A 471 -64.01 23.17 -11.53
C ALA A 471 -65.14 24.19 -11.79
N GLY A 472 -64.81 25.31 -12.45
CA GLY A 472 -65.79 26.34 -12.82
C GLY A 472 -66.30 27.21 -11.67
N SER A 473 -65.74 27.05 -10.47
CA SER A 473 -66.02 27.91 -9.32
C SER A 473 -65.04 29.09 -9.29
N ALA A 474 -65.53 30.28 -8.92
CA ALA A 474 -64.71 31.45 -8.67
C ALA A 474 -64.60 31.65 -7.15
N GLY A 475 -63.49 31.24 -6.57
CA GLY A 475 -63.05 31.70 -5.26
C GLY A 475 -62.22 32.98 -5.42
N THR A 476 -62.21 33.83 -4.41
CA THR A 476 -61.24 34.93 -4.29
C THR A 476 -60.18 34.55 -3.27
N ALA A 477 -58.93 34.41 -3.69
CA ALA A 477 -57.80 34.22 -2.78
C ALA A 477 -57.63 35.46 -1.88
N ALA A 478 -56.84 35.32 -0.80
CA ALA A 478 -56.62 36.40 0.18
C ALA A 478 -55.97 37.66 -0.42
N ASP A 479 -55.33 37.53 -1.59
CA ASP A 479 -54.71 38.62 -2.36
C ASP A 479 -55.62 39.21 -3.46
N GLY A 480 -56.87 38.72 -3.58
CA GLY A 480 -57.87 39.18 -4.54
C GLY A 480 -57.80 38.52 -5.91
N THR A 481 -56.95 37.52 -6.12
CA THR A 481 -56.92 36.72 -7.36
C THR A 481 -58.12 35.76 -7.44
N VAL A 482 -58.64 35.54 -8.65
CA VAL A 482 -59.73 34.58 -8.88
C VAL A 482 -59.11 33.20 -9.08
N GLU A 483 -59.27 32.33 -8.10
CA GLU A 483 -58.78 30.96 -8.12
C GLU A 483 -59.94 29.97 -8.01
N ALA A 484 -59.69 28.71 -8.36
CA ALA A 484 -60.66 27.66 -8.13
C ALA A 484 -60.98 27.59 -6.62
N LEU A 485 -62.26 27.37 -6.26
CA LEU A 485 -62.65 27.29 -4.85
C LEU A 485 -62.12 26.00 -4.23
N ASN A 486 -61.32 26.10 -3.17
CA ASN A 486 -60.97 24.97 -2.31
C ASN A 486 -62.20 24.53 -1.51
N VAL A 487 -62.84 23.44 -1.93
CA VAL A 487 -64.05 22.86 -1.32
C VAL A 487 -63.73 21.85 -0.21
N ALA A 488 -62.44 21.61 0.07
CA ALA A 488 -62.02 20.74 1.17
C ALA A 488 -61.93 21.44 2.53
N LEU A 489 -61.93 22.78 2.56
CA LEU A 489 -61.75 23.55 3.79
C LEU A 489 -62.84 23.26 4.84
N ALA A 490 -62.43 22.98 6.07
CA ALA A 490 -63.34 22.80 7.21
C ALA A 490 -64.21 24.05 7.45
N ALA A 491 -63.64 25.24 7.24
CA ALA A 491 -64.36 26.52 7.33
C ALA A 491 -65.48 26.65 6.29
N GLY A 492 -65.38 25.92 5.17
CA GLY A 492 -66.41 25.83 4.12
C GLY A 492 -67.46 24.75 4.37
N GLY A 493 -67.40 24.04 5.51
CA GLY A 493 -68.34 22.97 5.89
C GLY A 493 -67.91 21.56 5.47
N ALA A 494 -66.71 21.39 4.92
CA ALA A 494 -66.16 20.07 4.66
C ALA A 494 -65.77 19.33 5.94
N THR A 495 -65.92 18.00 5.96
CA THR A 495 -65.61 17.17 7.14
C THR A 495 -64.55 16.13 6.83
N ALA A 496 -63.45 16.12 7.59
CA ALA A 496 -62.40 15.12 7.48
C ALA A 496 -62.71 13.85 8.28
N THR A 497 -62.38 12.70 7.72
CA THR A 497 -62.42 11.36 8.35
C THR A 497 -61.15 10.59 7.98
N SER A 498 -60.72 9.65 8.82
CA SER A 498 -59.49 8.87 8.58
C SER A 498 -59.64 7.40 8.91
N SER A 499 -58.65 6.60 8.49
CA SER A 499 -58.49 5.21 8.87
C SER A 499 -58.07 5.00 10.33
N GLY A 500 -57.69 6.07 11.02
CA GLY A 500 -57.17 6.06 12.38
C GLY A 500 -56.09 7.11 12.58
N ASP A 501 -56.10 7.74 13.76
CA ASP A 501 -55.27 8.90 14.08
C ASP A 501 -54.18 8.57 15.09
N TYR A 502 -52.97 9.03 14.81
CA TYR A 502 -51.83 8.91 15.71
C TYR A 502 -52.14 9.50 17.10
N GLN A 503 -51.79 8.75 18.15
CA GLN A 503 -52.05 9.14 19.53
C GLN A 503 -50.80 9.73 20.18
N GLY A 504 -50.96 10.71 21.07
CA GLY A 504 -49.86 11.22 21.91
C GLY A 504 -49.12 12.46 21.40
N SER A 505 -49.55 13.08 20.28
CA SER A 505 -49.05 14.39 19.84
C SER A 505 -50.19 15.41 19.74
N PRO A 506 -50.01 16.65 20.24
CA PRO A 506 -50.93 17.76 19.98
C PRO A 506 -50.74 18.37 18.58
N LEU A 507 -49.64 18.06 17.88
CA LEU A 507 -49.34 18.58 16.55
C LEU A 507 -49.95 17.72 15.43
N HIS A 508 -50.26 16.46 15.73
CA HIS A 508 -50.75 15.51 14.74
C HIS A 508 -52.22 15.15 15.02
N LYS A 509 -53.14 15.86 14.36
CA LYS A 509 -54.59 15.75 14.55
C LYS A 509 -55.30 15.75 13.21
N LEU A 510 -56.41 15.02 13.13
CA LEU A 510 -57.24 14.97 11.92
C LEU A 510 -57.76 16.34 11.48
N GLU A 511 -58.03 17.23 12.43
CA GLU A 511 -58.49 18.60 12.16
C GLU A 511 -57.48 19.43 11.36
N HIS A 512 -56.19 19.10 11.40
CA HIS A 512 -55.16 19.82 10.64
C HIS A 512 -55.14 19.46 9.17
N LEU A 513 -55.81 18.38 8.76
CA LEU A 513 -55.80 17.92 7.37
C LEU A 513 -56.49 18.91 6.42
N ASN A 514 -57.44 19.71 6.93
CA ASN A 514 -58.24 20.61 6.12
C ASN A 514 -58.56 21.92 6.83
N ASP A 515 -57.66 22.39 7.70
CA ASP A 515 -57.82 23.65 8.44
C ASP A 515 -57.41 24.89 7.62
N GLY A 516 -56.89 24.67 6.41
CA GLY A 516 -56.43 25.72 5.50
C GLY A 516 -55.07 26.31 5.89
N GLN A 517 -54.34 25.69 6.82
CA GLN A 517 -52.97 26.05 7.17
C GLN A 517 -52.04 24.95 6.67
N PHE A 518 -51.28 25.24 5.61
CA PHE A 518 -50.24 24.34 5.09
C PHE A 518 -48.85 24.96 5.25
N GLY A 519 -47.80 24.14 5.10
CA GLY A 519 -46.40 24.54 5.27
C GLY A 519 -46.00 24.80 6.72
N ASN A 520 -46.75 24.26 7.69
CA ASN A 520 -46.51 24.45 9.11
C ASN A 520 -46.08 23.14 9.80
N ALA A 521 -46.00 23.13 11.13
CA ALA A 521 -45.52 21.98 11.91
C ALA A 521 -46.62 21.00 12.33
N ARG A 522 -47.86 21.23 11.90
CA ARG A 522 -49.04 20.43 12.22
C ARG A 522 -49.38 19.54 11.03
N SER A 523 -50.06 18.44 11.28
CA SER A 523 -50.46 17.51 10.23
C SER A 523 -51.48 16.49 10.75
N TRP A 524 -51.97 15.63 9.87
CA TRP A 524 -52.51 14.34 10.25
C TRP A 524 -51.44 13.25 10.10
N ILE A 525 -51.40 12.31 11.05
CA ILE A 525 -50.59 11.09 10.95
C ILE A 525 -51.48 9.87 11.17
N SER A 526 -51.32 8.85 10.33
CA SER A 526 -52.03 7.58 10.53
C SER A 526 -51.55 6.85 11.78
N ASN A 527 -52.45 6.14 12.47
CA ASN A 527 -52.06 5.22 13.55
C ASN A 527 -51.48 3.88 13.05
N THR A 528 -51.35 3.69 11.74
CA THR A 528 -50.87 2.46 11.12
C THR A 528 -49.59 2.71 10.34
N VAL A 529 -48.54 1.94 10.63
CA VAL A 529 -47.27 2.02 9.89
C VAL A 529 -47.47 1.52 8.46
N GLY A 530 -46.91 2.23 7.48
CA GLY A 530 -46.88 1.79 6.09
C GLY A 530 -48.14 2.09 5.27
N SER A 531 -49.29 2.37 5.90
CA SER A 531 -50.55 2.57 5.19
C SER A 531 -51.55 3.39 5.98
N GLY A 532 -52.55 3.95 5.30
CA GLY A 532 -53.62 4.72 5.92
C GLY A 532 -54.47 5.41 4.88
N TRP A 533 -55.60 5.97 5.28
CA TRP A 533 -56.40 6.82 4.39
C TRP A 533 -57.00 7.99 5.15
N VAL A 534 -57.20 9.08 4.42
CA VAL A 534 -57.99 10.24 4.84
C VAL A 534 -59.04 10.54 3.79
N GLN A 535 -60.16 11.08 4.22
CA GLN A 535 -61.29 11.39 3.36
C GLN A 535 -61.91 12.72 3.78
N ILE A 536 -62.15 13.59 2.80
CA ILE A 536 -62.90 14.82 2.96
C ILE A 536 -64.30 14.61 2.38
N GLU A 537 -65.32 14.70 3.23
CA GLU A 537 -66.71 14.82 2.79
C GLU A 537 -66.99 16.27 2.44
N LEU A 538 -67.40 16.50 1.18
CA LEU A 538 -67.56 17.83 0.61
C LEU A 538 -68.91 18.43 1.00
N PRO A 539 -68.98 19.75 1.26
CA PRO A 539 -70.24 20.42 1.49
C PRO A 539 -71.12 20.38 0.24
N GLN A 540 -72.44 20.40 0.42
CA GLN A 540 -73.35 20.61 -0.70
C GLN A 540 -73.23 22.06 -1.17
N LEU A 541 -72.71 22.25 -2.38
CA LEU A 541 -72.63 23.56 -3.04
C LEU A 541 -73.99 23.85 -3.70
N GLU A 542 -74.54 25.05 -3.50
CA GLU A 542 -75.80 25.50 -4.14
C GLU A 542 -75.63 25.85 -5.63
#